data_AF-A0A4R5B104-F1
#
_entry.id   AF-A0A4R5B104-F1
#
_cell.length_a   1.000
_cell.length_b   1.000
_cell.length_c   1.000
_cell.angle_alpha   90.00
_cell.angle_beta   90.00
_cell.angle_gamma   90.00
#
_symmetry.space_group_name_H-M   'P 1'
#
loop_
_entity.id
_entity.type
_entity.pdbx_description
1 polymer ?
#
loop_
_entity_poly.entity_id
_entity_poly.type
_entity_poly.pdbx_seq_one_letter_code
_entity_poly.pdbx_strand_id
1 'polypeptide(L)'
;MSAEPIGPAPRTTGPDEYEVIHLGGEAAAVVPLDDYRRLKALEQAATPEALDAAEAAARSAAMDEWEAAGRPGAVSHEEFMAEILGSGV
;
A
#
# COMPACT_ATOMS: atom_id res chain seq x y z
N MET A 1 39.20 15.37 -15.38
CA MET A 1 37.83 15.27 -14.83
C MET A 1 37.73 13.93 -14.14
N SER A 2 37.82 13.89 -12.81
CA SER A 2 37.67 12.66 -12.03
C SER A 2 36.26 12.64 -11.48
N ALA A 3 35.48 11.61 -11.83
CA ALA A 3 34.18 11.36 -11.21
C ALA A 3 34.44 10.65 -9.88
N GLU A 4 34.06 11.28 -8.77
CA GLU A 4 34.06 10.59 -7.48
C GLU A 4 32.94 9.53 -7.45
N PRO A 5 33.18 8.37 -6.82
CA PRO A 5 32.14 7.36 -6.66
C PRO A 5 31.08 7.91 -5.71
N ILE A 6 29.83 7.95 -6.18
CA ILE A 6 28.67 8.25 -5.34
C ILE A 6 28.56 7.11 -4.33
N GLY A 7 28.98 7.35 -3.08
CA GLY A 7 28.70 6.45 -1.96
C GLY A 7 27.20 6.22 -1.84
N PRO A 8 26.75 5.07 -1.31
CA PRO A 8 25.33 4.77 -1.22
C PRO A 8 24.64 5.88 -0.41
N ALA A 9 23.69 6.56 -1.03
CA ALA A 9 22.89 7.59 -0.38
C ALA A 9 22.23 7.00 0.89
N PRO A 10 22.01 7.80 1.93
CA PRO A 10 21.29 7.36 3.12
C PRO A 10 19.92 6.80 2.69
N ARG A 11 19.69 5.51 2.97
CA ARG A 11 18.43 4.81 2.68
C ARG A 11 17.43 5.08 3.79
N THR A 12 16.89 6.29 3.80
CA THR A 12 15.62 6.56 4.47
C THR A 12 14.59 6.47 3.37
N THR A 13 13.79 5.41 3.35
CA THR A 13 12.64 5.31 2.44
C THR A 13 11.44 4.96 3.28
N GLY A 14 10.71 5.98 3.73
CA GLY A 14 9.38 5.78 4.28
C GLY A 14 8.41 5.28 3.20
N PRO A 15 7.26 4.71 3.58
CA PRO A 15 6.23 4.28 2.62
C PRO A 15 5.72 5.42 1.71
N ASP A 16 5.86 6.69 2.13
CA ASP A 16 5.50 7.89 1.35
C ASP A 16 6.50 8.27 0.23
N GLU A 17 7.56 7.48 0.00
CA GLU A 17 8.66 7.88 -0.88
C GLU A 17 8.72 7.14 -2.23
N TYR A 18 7.80 6.22 -2.49
CA TYR A 18 7.72 5.52 -3.78
C TYR A 18 6.66 6.13 -4.68
N GLU A 19 6.99 6.27 -5.98
CA GLU A 19 6.01 6.65 -6.99
C GLU A 19 5.01 5.51 -7.19
N VAL A 20 3.72 5.80 -7.01
CA VAL A 20 2.63 4.83 -7.23
C VAL A 20 1.96 5.10 -8.57
N ILE A 21 1.93 4.08 -9.42
CA ILE A 21 1.20 4.08 -10.70
C ILE A 21 -0.05 3.21 -10.59
N HIS A 22 -1.11 3.59 -11.29
CA HIS A 22 -2.36 2.84 -11.32
C HIS A 22 -2.50 2.09 -12.64
N LEU A 23 -2.63 0.76 -12.56
CA LEU A 23 -2.69 -0.16 -13.68
C LEU A 23 -4.06 -0.86 -13.69
N GLY A 24 -5.02 -0.27 -14.40
CA GLY A 24 -6.39 -0.77 -14.40
C GLY A 24 -7.01 -0.71 -13.00
N GLY A 25 -7.27 -1.86 -12.39
CA GLY A 25 -7.83 -1.98 -11.04
C GLY A 25 -6.80 -2.16 -9.92
N GLU A 26 -5.50 -2.08 -10.24
CA GLU A 26 -4.40 -2.32 -9.28
C GLU A 26 -3.51 -1.07 -9.14
N ALA A 27 -2.93 -0.87 -7.96
CA ALA A 27 -1.90 0.13 -7.71
C ALA A 27 -0.53 -0.56 -7.58
N ALA A 28 0.47 -0.04 -8.27
CA ALA A 28 1.83 -0.57 -8.27
C ALA A 28 2.83 0.52 -7.86
N ALA A 29 3.76 0.19 -6.96
CA ALA A 29 4.84 1.10 -6.57
C ALA A 29 6.10 0.86 -7.42
N VAL A 30 6.71 1.95 -7.91
CA VAL A 30 8.03 1.91 -8.54
C VAL A 30 9.08 1.96 -7.43
N VAL A 31 9.74 0.83 -7.20
CA VAL A 31 10.75 0.67 -6.16
C VAL A 31 12.14 0.40 -6.77
N PRO A 32 13.24 0.88 -6.16
CA PRO A 32 14.57 0.45 -6.54
C PRO A 32 14.71 -1.08 -6.46
N LEU A 33 15.37 -1.68 -7.45
CA LEU A 33 15.48 -3.14 -7.56
C LEU A 33 16.13 -3.79 -6.32
N ASP A 34 17.08 -3.10 -5.68
CA ASP A 34 17.74 -3.61 -4.48
C ASP A 34 16.81 -3.59 -3.25
N ASP A 35 15.90 -2.62 -3.16
CA ASP A 35 14.91 -2.57 -2.09
C ASP A 35 13.86 -3.67 -2.28
N TYR A 36 13.41 -3.91 -3.51
CA TYR A 36 12.55 -5.06 -3.83
C TYR A 36 13.20 -6.39 -3.45
N ARG A 37 14.47 -6.61 -3.85
CA ARG A 37 15.22 -7.83 -3.50
C ARG A 37 15.33 -8.01 -1.99
N ARG A 38 15.57 -6.92 -1.25
CA ARG A 38 15.62 -6.93 0.22
C ARG A 38 14.28 -7.31 0.83
N LEU A 39 13.17 -6.72 0.37
CA LEU A 39 11.83 -7.06 0.84
C LEU A 39 11.50 -8.55 0.60
N LYS A 40 11.82 -9.09 -0.59
CA LYS A 40 11.64 -10.51 -0.88
C LYS A 40 12.46 -11.42 0.04
N ALA A 41 13.70 -11.03 0.35
CA ALA A 41 14.54 -11.80 1.27
C ALA A 41 13.98 -11.77 2.71
N LEU A 42 13.43 -10.63 3.15
CA LEU A 42 12.77 -10.51 4.45
C LEU A 42 11.51 -11.37 4.53
N GLU A 43 10.66 -11.33 3.50
CA GLU A 43 9.45 -12.15 3.41
C GLU A 43 9.77 -13.64 3.49
N GLN A 44 10.83 -14.10 2.82
CA GLN A 44 11.28 -15.49 2.86
C GLN A 44 11.86 -15.92 4.22
N ALA A 45 12.42 -14.97 4.98
CA ALA A 45 13.01 -15.23 6.28
C ALA A 45 12.04 -15.05 7.46
N ALA A 46 10.88 -14.42 7.21
CA ALA A 46 9.89 -14.11 8.23
C ALA A 46 9.20 -15.37 8.76
N THR A 47 8.78 -15.33 10.02
CA THR A 47 7.89 -16.36 10.56
C THR A 47 6.46 -16.14 10.04
N PRO A 48 5.60 -17.17 10.00
CA PRO A 48 4.21 -17.01 9.60
C PRO A 48 3.47 -15.93 10.40
N GLU A 49 3.72 -15.81 11.70
CA GLU A 49 3.09 -14.81 12.57
C GLU A 49 3.55 -13.38 12.23
N ALA A 50 4.81 -13.23 11.83
CA ALA A 50 5.33 -11.93 11.41
C ALA A 50 4.71 -11.49 10.06
N LEU A 51 4.46 -12.44 9.15
CA LEU A 51 3.76 -12.17 7.89
C LEU A 51 2.30 -11.77 8.13
N ASP A 52 1.59 -12.48 9.00
CA ASP A 52 0.21 -12.16 9.37
C ASP A 52 0.10 -10.76 10.02
N ALA A 53 1.01 -10.44 10.94
CA ALA A 53 1.08 -9.12 11.56
C ALA A 53 1.36 -8.01 10.54
N ALA A 54 2.26 -8.26 9.57
CA ALA A 54 2.55 -7.31 8.50
C ALA A 54 1.34 -7.09 7.58
N GLU A 55 0.59 -8.14 7.25
CA GLU A 55 -0.65 -8.03 6.47
C GLU A 55 -1.72 -7.22 7.23
N ALA A 56 -1.91 -7.49 8.53
CA ALA A 56 -2.85 -6.73 9.35
C ALA A 56 -2.47 -5.24 9.42
N ALA A 57 -1.19 -4.93 9.58
CA ALA A 57 -0.69 -3.55 9.56
C ALA A 57 -0.93 -2.86 8.21
N ALA A 58 -0.65 -3.54 7.09
CA ALA A 58 -0.89 -3.00 5.76
C ALA A 58 -2.38 -2.70 5.50
N ARG A 59 -3.28 -3.60 5.94
CA ARG A 59 -4.73 -3.38 5.87
C ARG A 59 -5.19 -2.20 6.72
N SER A 60 -4.64 -2.04 7.92
CA SER A 60 -4.92 -0.88 8.78
C SER A 60 -4.49 0.43 8.11
N ALA A 61 -3.28 0.48 7.54
CA ALA A 61 -2.78 1.65 6.84
C ALA A 61 -3.68 2.03 5.64
N ALA A 62 -4.10 1.05 4.83
CA ALA A 62 -5.02 1.28 3.72
C ALA A 62 -6.39 1.82 4.19
N MET A 63 -6.88 1.35 5.34
CA MET A 63 -8.10 1.89 5.95
C MET A 63 -7.91 3.34 6.40
N ASP A 64 -6.79 3.63 7.07
CA ASP A 64 -6.45 4.97 7.52
C ASP A 64 -6.32 5.95 6.33
N GLU A 65 -5.71 5.51 5.22
CA GLU A 65 -5.63 6.26 3.96
C GLU A 65 -7.02 6.53 3.35
N TRP A 66 -7.89 5.52 3.30
CA TRP A 66 -9.26 5.69 2.81
C TRP A 66 -10.07 6.65 3.69
N GLU A 67 -9.90 6.59 5.01
CA GLU A 67 -10.53 7.54 5.93
C GLU A 67 -9.99 8.96 5.72
N ALA A 68 -8.67 9.11 5.59
CA ALA A 68 -8.02 10.39 5.32
C ALA A 68 -8.45 11.00 3.97
N ALA A 69 -8.74 10.16 2.98
CA ALA A 69 -9.29 10.57 1.67
C ALA A 69 -10.77 10.97 1.73
N GLY A 70 -11.39 10.99 2.92
CA GLY A 70 -12.79 11.38 3.10
C GLY A 70 -13.77 10.25 2.84
N ARG A 71 -13.33 9.00 2.97
CA ARG A 71 -14.16 7.80 2.82
C ARG A 71 -14.84 7.71 1.45
N PRO A 72 -14.09 7.80 0.34
CA PRO A 72 -14.66 7.78 -0.99
C PRO A 72 -15.50 6.51 -1.20
N GLY A 73 -16.70 6.68 -1.77
CA GLY A 73 -17.66 5.59 -2.00
C GLY A 73 -18.44 5.13 -0.76
N ALA A 74 -18.19 5.68 0.43
CA ALA A 74 -19.05 5.43 1.58
C ALA A 74 -20.44 6.05 1.37
N VAL A 75 -21.47 5.26 1.63
CA VAL A 75 -22.87 5.69 1.68
C VAL A 75 -23.41 5.46 3.09
N SER A 76 -24.46 6.18 3.47
CA SER A 76 -25.13 5.92 4.74
C SER A 76 -25.83 4.55 4.72
N HIS A 77 -26.08 4.01 5.91
CA HIS A 77 -26.82 2.76 6.05
C HIS A 77 -28.23 2.86 5.44
N GLU A 78 -28.90 4.02 5.58
CA GLU A 78 -30.22 4.26 5.02
C GLU A 78 -30.20 4.25 3.49
N GLU A 79 -29.24 4.96 2.88
CA GLU A 79 -29.07 4.99 1.41
C GLU A 79 -28.74 3.60 0.87
N PHE A 80 -27.83 2.86 1.53
CA PHE A 80 -27.47 1.49 1.14
C PHE A 80 -28.68 0.54 1.22
N MET A 81 -29.46 0.62 2.31
CA MET A 81 -30.64 -0.22 2.49
C MET A 81 -31.74 0.13 1.48
N ALA A 82 -31.92 1.41 1.14
CA ALA A 82 -32.82 1.84 0.09
C ALA A 82 -32.42 1.30 -1.30
N GLU A 83 -31.11 1.24 -1.60
CA GLU A 83 -30.59 0.68 -2.84
C GLU A 83 -30.82 -0.84 -2.93
N ILE A 84 -30.42 -1.59 -1.90
CA ILE A 84 -30.49 -3.06 -1.91
C ILE A 84 -31.93 -3.58 -1.82
N LEU A 85 -32.82 -2.90 -1.08
CA LEU A 85 -34.20 -3.34 -0.87
C LEU A 85 -35.21 -2.66 -1.83
N GLY A 86 -34.85 -1.52 -2.43
CA GLY A 86 -35.70 -0.77 -3.36
C GLY A 86 -35.61 -1.24 -4.82
N SER A 87 -34.61 -2.05 -5.16
CA SER A 87 -34.41 -2.57 -6.54
C SER A 87 -35.09 -3.93 -6.80
N GLY A 88 -36.15 -4.25 -6.03
CA GLY A 88 -36.90 -5.51 -6.11
C GLY A 88 -38.31 -5.43 -6.70
N VAL A 89 -38.54 -4.55 -7.69
CA VAL A 89 -39.79 -4.49 -8.49
C VAL A 89 -39.46 -4.55 -9.99
#